data_AF-A0A952PBL0-F1
#
_entry.id   AF-A0A952PBL0-F1
#
_cell.length_a   1.000
_cell.length_b   1.000
_cell.length_c   1.000
_cell.angle_alpha   90.00
_cell.angle_beta   90.00
_cell.angle_gamma   90.00
#
_symmetry.space_group_name_H-M   'P 1'
#
loop_
_entity.id
_entity.type
_entity.pdbx_description
1 polymer ?
#
loop_
_entity_poly.entity_id
_entity_poly.type
_entity_poly.pdbx_seq_one_letter_code
_entity_poly.pdbx_strand_id
1 'polypeptide(L)'
;MKSRKSFPLVLTIVLTGILLAVFSTPAPAQEKSENVVKVYYFHGKVRCATCNKIENLIADAMDNKFKKQIADGKVKFEIIDFSDKKNSHYEKKYDLYSQTLIISQVKNGKESKWKNSEKIWTLHGNKNKFIDYVASEVNDYLKGL
;
A
#
# COMPACT_ATOMS: atom_id res chain seq x y z
N MET A 1 54.81 14.66 -67.65
CA MET A 1 55.45 15.90 -67.16
C MET A 1 54.98 16.19 -65.75
N LYS A 2 55.93 16.38 -64.81
CA LYS A 2 55.83 16.89 -63.41
C LYS A 2 54.88 16.13 -62.45
N SER A 3 55.22 15.83 -61.20
CA SER A 3 56.45 15.80 -60.41
C SER A 3 56.02 15.18 -59.08
N ARG A 4 56.75 14.17 -58.60
CA ARG A 4 56.67 13.68 -57.22
C ARG A 4 56.94 14.81 -56.24
N LYS A 5 56.23 14.85 -55.11
CA LYS A 5 56.75 15.36 -53.83
C LYS A 5 56.16 14.56 -52.67
N SER A 6 57.00 13.73 -52.07
CA SER A 6 56.82 13.08 -50.78
C SER A 6 56.86 14.13 -49.67
N PHE A 7 56.03 13.99 -48.63
CA PHE A 7 56.24 14.65 -47.33
C PHE A 7 55.90 13.69 -46.17
N PRO A 8 56.64 13.75 -45.06
CA PRO A 8 56.80 12.63 -44.14
C PRO A 8 55.88 12.68 -42.92
N LEU A 9 55.68 11.49 -42.36
CA LEU A 9 55.52 11.14 -40.95
C LEU A 9 55.61 12.30 -39.94
N VAL A 10 54.48 12.66 -39.32
CA VAL A 10 54.48 13.25 -37.97
C VAL A 10 53.48 12.47 -37.13
N LEU A 11 54.07 11.66 -36.25
CA LEU A 11 53.49 10.89 -35.18
C LEU A 11 52.97 11.85 -34.09
N THR A 12 51.66 12.07 -34.02
CA THR A 12 51.03 12.73 -32.87
C THR A 12 50.31 11.68 -32.02
N ILE A 13 50.98 11.29 -30.93
CA ILE A 13 50.43 10.47 -29.86
C ILE A 13 49.33 11.31 -29.18
N VAL A 14 48.07 11.02 -29.49
CA VAL A 14 46.93 11.57 -28.76
C VAL A 14 46.83 10.80 -27.45
N LEU A 15 47.33 11.42 -26.39
CA LEU A 15 47.19 10.98 -25.01
C LEU A 15 45.70 11.06 -24.63
N THR A 16 44.94 10.00 -24.91
CA THR A 16 43.55 9.88 -24.45
C THR A 16 43.56 9.66 -22.94
N GLY A 17 43.39 10.75 -22.19
CA GLY A 17 43.11 10.71 -20.76
C GLY A 17 41.85 9.89 -20.51
N ILE A 18 42.01 8.74 -19.86
CA ILE A 18 40.91 7.92 -19.37
C ILE A 18 40.26 8.70 -18.23
N LEU A 19 39.20 9.44 -18.55
CA LEU A 19 38.29 10.01 -17.57
C LEU A 19 37.49 8.84 -16.99
N LEU A 20 37.89 8.33 -15.83
CA LEU A 20 37.08 7.40 -15.05
C LEU A 20 35.85 8.17 -14.55
N ALA A 21 34.78 8.15 -15.35
CA ALA A 21 33.47 8.56 -14.90
C ALA A 21 33.06 7.61 -13.76
N VAL A 22 33.16 8.10 -12.53
CA VAL A 22 32.69 7.41 -11.34
C VAL A 22 31.17 7.40 -11.43
N PHE A 23 30.61 6.35 -12.05
CA PHE A 23 29.18 6.10 -12.03
C PHE A 23 28.79 5.74 -10.60
N SER A 24 28.47 6.76 -9.79
CA SER A 24 27.81 6.57 -8.51
C SER A 24 26.44 5.97 -8.78
N THR A 25 26.34 4.64 -8.76
CA THR A 25 25.06 3.95 -8.68
C THR A 25 24.41 4.35 -7.36
N PRO A 26 23.26 5.04 -7.36
CA PRO A 26 22.55 5.31 -6.12
C PRO A 26 22.19 3.97 -5.49
N ALA A 27 22.62 3.77 -4.24
CA ALA A 27 22.23 2.60 -3.46
C ALA A 27 20.69 2.53 -3.40
N PRO A 28 20.08 1.35 -3.54
CA PRO A 28 18.64 1.23 -3.38
C PRO A 28 18.27 1.78 -2.00
N ALA A 29 17.42 2.81 -1.99
CA ALA A 29 16.89 3.37 -0.76
C ALA A 29 16.26 2.21 0.01
N GLN A 30 16.80 1.91 1.20
CA GLN A 30 16.14 1.00 2.13
C GLN A 30 14.81 1.64 2.51
N GLU A 31 13.73 1.25 1.83
CA GLU A 31 12.38 1.50 2.32
C GLU A 31 12.32 0.95 3.74
N LYS A 32 12.27 1.84 4.72
CA LYS A 32 12.09 1.47 6.11
C LYS A 32 10.78 0.71 6.19
N SER A 33 10.90 -0.61 6.28
CA SER A 33 9.79 -1.52 6.08
C SER A 33 8.77 -1.31 7.20
N GLU A 34 7.65 -0.66 6.88
CA GLU A 34 6.71 -0.14 7.87
C GLU A 34 5.87 -1.27 8.49
N ASN A 35 5.80 -1.29 9.83
CA ASN A 35 4.85 -2.11 10.57
C ASN A 35 3.55 -1.32 10.70
N VAL A 36 2.49 -1.78 10.05
CA VAL A 36 1.20 -1.07 9.97
C VAL A 36 0.03 -2.03 9.97
N VAL A 37 -1.08 -1.64 10.59
CA VAL A 37 -2.37 -2.31 10.42
C VAL A 37 -3.17 -1.59 9.34
N LYS A 38 -3.57 -2.30 8.30
CA LYS A 38 -4.44 -1.79 7.25
C LYS A 38 -5.87 -2.26 7.48
N VAL A 39 -6.81 -1.34 7.47
CA VAL A 39 -8.24 -1.60 7.63
C VAL A 39 -8.90 -1.19 6.32
N TYR A 40 -9.48 -2.17 5.62
CA TYR A 40 -10.10 -1.98 4.33
C TYR A 40 -11.60 -2.24 4.45
N TYR A 41 -12.43 -1.27 4.05
CA TYR A 41 -13.82 -1.56 3.74
C TYR A 41 -13.98 -1.65 2.22
N PHE A 42 -14.17 -2.86 1.73
CA PHE A 42 -14.41 -3.15 0.33
C PHE A 42 -15.90 -3.02 0.01
N HIS A 43 -16.23 -2.34 -1.07
CA HIS A 43 -17.58 -2.30 -1.61
C HIS A 43 -17.61 -2.54 -3.11
N GLY A 44 -18.72 -3.09 -3.60
CA GLY A 44 -18.98 -3.16 -5.04
C GLY A 44 -19.58 -1.86 -5.57
N LYS A 45 -19.73 -1.77 -6.90
CA LYS A 45 -20.36 -0.64 -7.59
C LYS A 45 -21.79 -0.34 -7.12
N VAL A 46 -22.59 -1.38 -6.92
CA VAL A 46 -23.98 -1.26 -6.47
C VAL A 46 -24.01 -1.31 -4.94
N ARG A 47 -24.63 -0.31 -4.33
CA ARG A 47 -24.67 -0.12 -2.88
C ARG A 47 -26.09 0.08 -2.38
N CYS A 48 -26.53 -0.76 -1.44
CA CYS A 48 -27.84 -0.60 -0.80
C CYS A 48 -27.73 0.25 0.48
N ALA A 49 -28.88 0.61 1.07
CA ALA A 49 -28.94 1.38 2.30
C ALA A 49 -28.15 0.74 3.46
N THR A 50 -28.19 -0.59 3.59
CA THR A 50 -27.43 -1.33 4.61
C THR A 50 -25.93 -1.25 4.37
N CYS A 51 -25.46 -1.35 3.12
CA CYS A 51 -24.04 -1.18 2.80
C CYS A 51 -23.54 0.21 3.24
N ASN A 52 -24.29 1.26 2.89
CA ASN A 52 -23.93 2.63 3.27
C ASN A 52 -23.96 2.83 4.79
N LYS A 53 -24.93 2.22 5.47
CA LYS A 53 -24.99 2.24 6.94
C LYS A 53 -23.76 1.58 7.57
N ILE A 54 -23.36 0.41 7.08
CA ILE A 54 -22.19 -0.32 7.58
C ILE A 54 -20.92 0.50 7.35
N GLU A 55 -20.73 1.07 6.15
CA GLU A 55 -19.58 1.94 5.87
C GLU A 55 -19.49 3.10 6.87
N ASN A 56 -20.59 3.82 7.07
CA ASN A 56 -20.61 4.96 8.00
C ASN A 56 -20.31 4.52 9.44
N LEU A 57 -20.81 3.36 9.88
CA LEU A 57 -20.49 2.83 11.20
C LEU A 57 -19.02 2.42 11.34
N ILE A 58 -18.39 1.92 10.28
CA ILE A 58 -16.95 1.61 10.27
C ILE A 58 -16.16 2.91 10.34
N ALA A 59 -16.48 3.90 9.51
CA ALA A 59 -15.84 5.21 9.52
C ALA A 59 -15.94 5.86 10.91
N ASP A 60 -17.13 5.86 11.51
CA ASP A 60 -17.36 6.32 12.89
C ASP A 60 -16.45 5.59 13.89
N ALA A 61 -16.30 4.27 13.78
CA ALA A 61 -15.44 3.50 14.68
C ALA A 61 -13.97 3.89 14.50
N MET A 62 -13.51 4.05 13.26
CA MET A 62 -12.12 4.43 12.94
C MET A 62 -11.79 5.83 13.44
N ASP A 63 -12.66 6.80 13.19
CA ASP A 63 -12.48 8.20 13.61
C ASP A 63 -12.53 8.35 15.13
N ASN A 64 -13.44 7.64 15.81
CA ASN A 64 -13.60 7.79 17.25
C ASN A 64 -12.53 7.03 18.05
N LYS A 65 -12.03 5.88 17.55
CA LYS A 65 -11.16 4.98 18.34
C LYS A 65 -9.71 4.97 17.88
N PHE A 66 -9.43 5.33 16.62
CA PHE A 66 -8.11 5.17 16.02
C PHE A 66 -7.52 6.43 15.39
N LYS A 67 -8.13 7.61 15.61
CA LYS A 67 -7.64 8.89 15.08
C LYS A 67 -6.15 9.12 15.33
N LYS A 68 -5.67 8.81 16.55
CA LYS A 68 -4.25 8.95 16.89
C LYS A 68 -3.38 7.97 16.12
N GLN A 69 -3.78 6.70 16.05
CA GLN A 69 -3.02 5.65 15.37
C GLN A 69 -2.98 5.87 13.85
N ILE A 70 -4.03 6.46 13.29
CA ILE A 70 -4.08 6.91 11.90
C ILE A 70 -3.09 8.07 11.69
N ALA A 71 -3.13 9.09 12.55
CA ALA A 71 -2.19 10.21 12.48
C ALA A 71 -0.72 9.78 12.67
N ASP A 72 -0.49 8.80 13.54
CA ASP A 72 0.84 8.23 13.82
C ASP A 72 1.28 7.20 12.74
N GLY A 73 0.48 6.95 11.70
CA GLY A 73 0.79 6.01 10.61
C GLY A 73 0.68 4.52 10.95
N LYS A 74 0.37 4.18 12.21
CA LYS A 74 0.23 2.80 12.70
C LYS A 74 -1.01 2.09 12.16
N VAL A 75 -2.04 2.85 11.79
CA VAL A 75 -3.26 2.36 11.14
C VAL A 75 -3.47 3.11 9.82
N LYS A 76 -3.77 2.38 8.74
CA LYS A 76 -4.24 2.96 7.48
C LYS A 76 -5.67 2.47 7.24
N PHE A 77 -6.61 3.40 7.11
CA PHE A 77 -8.02 3.08 6.83
C PHE A 77 -8.38 3.53 5.42
N GLU A 78 -8.92 2.60 4.62
CA GLU A 78 -9.26 2.86 3.22
C GLU A 78 -10.62 2.23 2.89
N ILE A 79 -11.45 2.98 2.16
CA ILE A 79 -12.69 2.50 1.55
C ILE A 79 -12.41 2.26 0.08
N ILE A 80 -12.62 1.04 -0.40
CA ILE A 80 -12.17 0.61 -1.73
C ILE A 80 -13.34 0.04 -2.53
N ASP A 81 -13.60 0.63 -3.69
CA ASP A 81 -14.43 0.00 -4.72
C ASP A 81 -13.64 -1.15 -5.37
N PHE A 82 -13.96 -2.40 -5.03
CA PHE A 82 -13.26 -3.55 -5.60
C PHE A 82 -13.64 -3.81 -7.07
N SER A 83 -14.74 -3.23 -7.56
CA SER A 83 -15.15 -3.36 -8.96
C SER A 83 -14.34 -2.49 -9.93
N ASP A 84 -13.56 -1.54 -9.42
CA ASP A 84 -12.60 -0.79 -10.22
C ASP A 84 -11.46 -1.72 -10.63
N LYS A 85 -11.16 -1.77 -11.94
CA LYS A 85 -10.09 -2.60 -12.51
C LYS A 85 -8.74 -2.37 -11.84
N LYS A 86 -8.44 -1.18 -11.33
CA LYS A 86 -7.18 -0.91 -10.61
C LYS A 86 -7.08 -1.68 -9.28
N ASN A 87 -8.22 -2.04 -8.70
CA ASN A 87 -8.36 -2.73 -7.42
C ASN A 87 -8.61 -4.24 -7.56
N SER A 88 -8.69 -4.77 -8.79
CA SER A 88 -9.02 -6.19 -9.04
C SER A 88 -8.04 -7.20 -8.41
N HIS A 89 -6.84 -6.76 -8.06
CA HIS A 89 -5.87 -7.57 -7.34
C HIS A 89 -6.34 -7.94 -5.93
N TYR A 90 -7.21 -7.15 -5.31
CA TYR A 90 -7.78 -7.44 -3.99
C TYR A 90 -8.82 -8.56 -4.04
N GLU A 91 -9.59 -8.68 -5.12
CA GLU A 91 -10.64 -9.70 -5.26
C GLU A 91 -10.07 -11.11 -5.07
N LYS A 92 -8.98 -11.43 -5.78
CA LYS A 92 -8.31 -12.73 -5.65
C LYS A 92 -7.58 -12.87 -4.32
N LYS A 93 -7.04 -11.78 -3.78
CA LYS A 93 -6.22 -11.81 -2.56
C LYS A 93 -7.06 -12.13 -1.32
N TYR A 94 -8.22 -11.49 -1.20
CA TYR A 94 -9.10 -11.60 -0.04
C TYR A 94 -10.39 -12.37 -0.32
N ASP A 95 -10.50 -12.99 -1.50
CA ASP A 95 -11.66 -13.77 -1.92
C ASP A 95 -12.96 -12.94 -1.83
N LEU A 96 -12.93 -11.73 -2.41
CA LEU A 96 -14.02 -10.76 -2.29
C LEU A 96 -15.16 -11.09 -3.25
N TYR A 97 -16.33 -11.38 -2.69
CA TYR A 97 -17.59 -11.55 -3.44
C TYR A 97 -18.64 -10.49 -3.12
N SER A 98 -18.48 -9.77 -2.00
CA SER A 98 -19.45 -8.79 -1.51
C SER A 98 -18.76 -7.73 -0.63
N GLN A 99 -19.53 -6.79 -0.09
CA GLN A 99 -19.00 -5.75 0.79
C GLN A 99 -18.35 -6.40 2.03
N THR A 100 -17.10 -6.07 2.29
CA THR A 100 -16.26 -6.82 3.24
C THR A 100 -15.37 -5.89 4.04
N LEU A 101 -15.26 -6.11 5.35
CA LEU A 101 -14.27 -5.45 6.19
C LEU A 101 -13.06 -6.38 6.36
N ILE A 102 -11.92 -6.01 5.78
CA ILE A 102 -10.65 -6.71 5.97
C ILE A 102 -9.78 -5.94 6.94
N ILE A 103 -9.17 -6.67 7.88
CA ILE A 103 -8.12 -6.13 8.74
C ILE A 103 -6.85 -6.92 8.46
N SER A 104 -5.81 -6.23 8.04
CA SER A 104 -4.52 -6.78 7.61
C SER A 104 -3.39 -6.25 8.49
N GLN A 105 -2.53 -7.14 8.96
CA GLN A 105 -1.30 -6.78 9.64
C GLN A 105 -0.15 -6.87 8.65
N VAL A 106 0.59 -5.78 8.51
CA VAL A 106 1.81 -5.71 7.69
C VAL A 106 2.99 -5.57 8.64
N LYS A 107 3.96 -6.49 8.51
CA LYS A 107 5.22 -6.49 9.23
C LYS A 107 6.37 -6.46 8.24
N ASN A 108 7.31 -5.56 8.46
CA ASN A 108 8.45 -5.37 7.57
C ASN A 108 8.01 -5.29 6.09
N GLY A 109 6.96 -4.50 5.81
CA GLY A 109 6.45 -4.29 4.46
C GLY A 109 5.72 -5.48 3.83
N LYS A 110 5.58 -6.61 4.52
CA LYS A 110 4.86 -7.80 4.06
C LYS A 110 3.65 -8.08 4.93
N GLU A 111 2.52 -8.41 4.31
CA GLU A 111 1.35 -8.84 5.06
C GLU A 111 1.64 -10.16 5.77
N SER A 112 1.51 -10.16 7.10
CA SER A 112 1.76 -11.33 7.94
C SER A 112 0.49 -12.13 8.22
N LYS A 113 -0.65 -11.45 8.31
CA LYS A 113 -1.98 -12.07 8.51
C LYS A 113 -3.08 -11.07 8.17
N TRP A 114 -4.24 -11.59 7.83
CA TRP A 114 -5.46 -10.79 7.66
C TRP A 114 -6.68 -11.60 8.07
N LYS A 115 -7.81 -10.92 8.24
CA LYS A 115 -9.12 -11.57 8.44
C LYS A 115 -10.24 -10.78 7.77
N ASN A 116 -11.33 -11.48 7.51
CA ASN A 116 -12.66 -10.90 7.23
C ASN A 116 -13.43 -10.73 8.56
N SER A 117 -13.86 -9.52 8.86
CA SER A 117 -14.67 -9.18 10.04
C SER A 117 -16.17 -9.29 9.73
N GLU A 118 -16.66 -10.51 9.60
CA GLU A 118 -18.04 -10.80 9.13
C GLU A 118 -19.15 -10.29 10.06
N LYS A 119 -18.88 -10.12 11.36
CA LYS A 119 -19.92 -9.71 12.32
C LYS A 119 -20.45 -8.30 12.09
N ILE A 120 -19.83 -7.51 11.21
CA ILE A 120 -20.40 -6.22 10.76
C ILE A 120 -21.84 -6.39 10.24
N TRP A 121 -22.14 -7.52 9.60
CA TRP A 121 -23.47 -7.81 9.06
C TRP A 121 -24.51 -8.15 10.12
N THR A 122 -24.08 -8.64 11.28
CA THR A 122 -24.98 -8.97 12.39
C THR A 122 -25.13 -7.83 13.39
N LEU A 123 -24.10 -6.99 13.53
CA LEU A 123 -24.03 -5.96 14.57
C LEU A 123 -24.49 -4.58 14.09
N HIS A 124 -24.72 -4.36 12.79
CA HIS A 124 -25.07 -3.04 12.24
C HIS A 124 -26.40 -2.47 12.79
N GLY A 125 -27.21 -3.28 13.47
CA GLY A 125 -28.42 -2.84 14.18
C GLY A 125 -28.13 -2.14 15.52
N ASN A 126 -26.95 -2.32 16.11
CA ASN A 126 -26.56 -1.76 17.40
C ASN A 126 -25.23 -1.00 17.28
N LYS A 127 -25.31 0.33 17.23
CA LYS A 127 -24.16 1.20 17.01
C LYS A 127 -23.02 0.97 18.00
N ASN A 128 -23.33 0.86 19.30
CA ASN A 128 -22.30 0.71 20.32
C ASN A 128 -21.58 -0.65 20.19
N LYS A 129 -22.34 -1.75 20.08
CA LYS A 129 -21.75 -3.08 19.87
C LYS A 129 -20.95 -3.17 18.58
N PHE A 130 -21.39 -2.48 17.53
CA PHE A 130 -20.66 -2.42 16.26
C PHE A 130 -19.30 -1.72 16.43
N ILE A 131 -19.29 -0.53 17.03
CA ILE A 131 -18.06 0.24 17.25
C ILE A 131 -17.09 -0.54 18.13
N ASP A 132 -17.58 -1.14 19.22
CA ASP A 132 -16.75 -1.94 20.13
C ASP A 132 -16.18 -3.17 19.44
N TYR A 133 -16.97 -3.82 18.58
CA TYR A 133 -16.51 -4.94 17.76
C TYR A 133 -15.37 -4.51 16.83
N VAL A 134 -15.59 -3.51 15.96
CA VAL A 134 -14.54 -3.03 15.04
C VAL A 134 -13.28 -2.61 15.81
N ALA A 135 -13.46 -1.93 16.94
CA ALA A 135 -12.34 -1.52 17.78
C ALA A 135 -11.57 -2.70 18.37
N SER A 136 -12.24 -3.74 18.85
CA SER A 136 -11.58 -4.96 19.30
C SER A 136 -10.77 -5.59 18.17
N GLU A 137 -11.38 -5.73 17.00
CA GLU A 137 -10.77 -6.44 15.88
C GLU A 137 -9.48 -5.74 15.38
N VAL A 138 -9.49 -4.40 15.33
CA VAL A 138 -8.31 -3.61 14.95
C VAL A 138 -7.25 -3.63 16.06
N ASN A 139 -7.65 -3.51 17.33
CA ASN A 139 -6.72 -3.57 18.46
C ASN A 139 -5.99 -4.91 18.55
N ASP A 140 -6.65 -6.02 18.24
CA ASP A 140 -6.01 -7.34 18.21
C ASP A 140 -4.92 -7.46 17.14
N TYR A 141 -5.06 -6.69 16.06
CA TYR A 141 -4.05 -6.59 15.01
C TYR A 141 -2.94 -5.59 15.38
N LEU A 142 -3.25 -4.56 16.16
CA LEU A 142 -2.25 -3.60 16.67
C LEU A 142 -1.33 -4.22 17.74
N LYS A 143 -1.86 -5.06 18.64
CA LYS A 143 -1.07 -5.72 19.71
C LYS A 143 0.11 -6.54 19.18
N GLY A 144 0.01 -7.00 17.94
CA GLY A 144 1.04 -7.83 17.33
C GLY A 144 2.02 -7.07 16.44
N LEU A 145 1.92 -5.74 16.29
CA LEU A 145 2.86 -4.95 15.48
C LEU A 145 4.25 -4.86 16.12
#